data_AF-A0A327SN77-F1
#
_entry.id   AF-A0A327SN77-F1
#
_cell.length_a   1.000
_cell.length_b   1.000
_cell.length_c   1.000
_cell.angle_alpha   90.00
_cell.angle_beta   90.00
_cell.angle_gamma   90.00
#
_symmetry.space_group_name_H-M   'P 1'
#
loop_
_entity.id
_entity.type
_entity.pdbx_description
1 polymer ?
#
loop_
_entity_poly.entity_id
_entity_poly.type
_entity_poly.pdbx_seq_one_letter_code
_entity_poly.pdbx_strand_id
1 'polypeptide(L)'
;LIERIASEHPAARKTWVDGGYRQHLVEHAATLGIDMHIVRRDPATRGFAVLPQRWTVERTLGWLMNHRRLARDYEAHAHRSEAMIHVAMINLMTRRLTGESTPTWRGT
;
A
#
# COMPACT_ATOMS: atom_id res chain seq x y z
N LEU A 1 12.25 -3.73 7.26
CA LEU A 1 11.38 -3.61 6.05
C LEU A 1 12.07 -2.87 4.91
N ILE A 2 12.52 -1.63 5.11
CA ILE A 2 13.12 -0.83 4.03
C ILE A 2 14.39 -1.45 3.43
N GLU A 3 15.22 -2.10 4.24
CA GLU A 3 16.38 -2.88 3.80
C GLU A 3 15.99 -4.03 2.87
N ARG A 4 14.96 -4.78 3.24
CA ARG A 4 14.43 -5.88 2.42
C ARG A 4 13.90 -5.37 1.08
N ILE A 5 13.22 -4.23 1.08
CA ILE A 5 12.74 -3.59 -0.16
C ILE A 5 13.95 -3.20 -1.04
N ALA A 6 14.98 -2.59 -0.46
CA ALA A 6 16.18 -2.20 -1.20
C ALA A 6 16.90 -3.42 -1.80
N SER A 7 16.94 -4.56 -1.11
CA SER A 7 17.58 -5.78 -1.59
C SER A 7 16.75 -6.55 -2.61
N GLU A 8 15.45 -6.71 -2.38
CA GLU A 8 14.57 -7.55 -3.22
C GLU A 8 13.98 -6.79 -4.41
N HIS A 9 13.90 -5.45 -4.31
CA HIS A 9 13.28 -4.59 -5.31
C HIS A 9 14.18 -3.38 -5.64
N PRO A 10 15.35 -3.60 -6.27
CA PRO A 10 16.34 -2.53 -6.51
C PRO A 10 15.84 -1.40 -7.43
N ALA A 11 14.75 -1.61 -8.17
CA ALA A 11 14.10 -0.58 -8.97
C ALA A 11 13.24 0.40 -8.13
N ALA A 12 12.90 0.06 -6.89
CA ALA A 12 12.10 0.90 -6.01
C ALA A 12 12.96 2.04 -5.44
N ARG A 13 12.93 3.20 -6.10
CA ARG A 13 13.74 4.37 -5.73
C ARG A 13 13.01 5.44 -4.92
N LYS A 14 11.69 5.33 -4.76
CA LYS A 14 10.87 6.36 -4.10
C LYS A 14 9.78 5.74 -3.26
N THR A 15 9.53 6.31 -2.08
CA THR A 15 8.47 5.87 -1.17
C THR A 15 7.87 7.03 -0.38
N TRP A 16 6.64 6.85 0.08
CA TRP A 16 5.91 7.78 0.94
C TRP A 16 5.53 7.06 2.23
N VAL A 17 5.66 7.75 3.36
CA VAL A 17 5.31 7.25 4.69
C VAL A 17 4.44 8.26 5.42
N ASP A 18 3.64 7.82 6.38
CA ASP A 18 2.79 8.73 7.16
C ASP A 18 3.59 9.55 8.20
N GLY A 19 2.91 10.52 8.81
CA GLY A 19 3.50 11.44 9.78
C GLY A 19 4.01 10.81 11.08
N GLY A 20 3.67 9.56 11.38
CA GLY A 20 4.18 8.81 12.53
C GLY A 20 5.65 8.39 12.38
N TYR A 21 6.19 8.41 11.17
CA TYR A 21 7.60 8.13 10.91
C TYR A 21 8.49 9.33 11.27
N ARG A 22 9.73 9.02 11.66
CA ARG A 22 10.74 10.00 12.09
C ARG A 22 11.82 10.20 11.03
N GLN A 23 12.53 11.33 11.13
CA GLN A 23 13.53 11.74 10.15
C GLN A 23 14.68 10.74 9.97
N HIS A 24 15.11 10.06 11.04
CA HIS A 24 16.17 9.04 10.95
C HIS A 24 15.85 7.91 9.98
N LEU A 25 14.56 7.58 9.77
CA LEU A 25 14.15 6.57 8.79
C LEU A 25 14.31 7.06 7.35
N VAL A 26 14.13 8.36 7.11
CA VAL A 26 14.39 9.00 5.80
C VAL A 26 15.88 8.97 5.51
N GLU A 27 16.70 9.33 6.49
CA GLU A 27 18.16 9.29 6.38
C GLU A 27 18.64 7.85 6.10
N HIS A 28 18.13 6.86 6.83
CA HIS A 28 18.44 5.45 6.59
C HIS A 28 18.04 5.01 5.18
N ALA A 29 16.82 5.35 4.73
CA ALA A 29 16.36 5.03 3.39
C ALA A 29 17.25 5.65 2.29
N ALA A 30 17.76 6.87 2.52
CA ALA A 30 18.68 7.53 1.61
C ALA A 30 20.01 6.77 1.47
N THR A 31 20.53 6.17 2.55
CA THR A 31 21.73 5.30 2.48
C THR A 31 21.52 4.06 1.59
N LEU A 32 20.27 3.63 1.45
CA LEU A 32 19.85 2.51 0.60
C LEU A 32 19.46 2.96 -0.82
N GLY A 33 19.62 4.24 -1.14
CA GLY A 33 19.27 4.82 -2.45
C GLY A 33 17.76 4.94 -2.69
N ILE A 34 16.97 5.10 -1.62
CA ILE A 34 15.52 5.28 -1.65
C ILE A 34 15.15 6.70 -1.16
N ASP A 35 14.50 7.47 -2.03
CA ASP A 35 13.92 8.77 -1.72
C ASP A 35 12.61 8.60 -0.93
N MET A 36 12.68 8.77 0.40
CA MET A 36 11.54 8.62 1.31
C MET A 36 10.93 9.98 1.69
N HIS A 37 9.63 10.12 1.48
CA HIS A 37 8.86 11.33 1.80
C HIS A 37 7.90 11.10 2.96
N ILE A 38 8.06 11.84 4.06
CA ILE A 38 7.09 11.84 5.15
C ILE A 38 5.91 12.75 4.77
N VAL A 39 4.75 12.15 4.53
CA VAL A 39 3.52 12.87 4.21
C VAL A 39 2.84 13.29 5.51
N ARG A 40 2.84 14.60 5.76
CA ARG A 40 2.16 15.21 6.89
C ARG A 40 1.05 16.14 6.41
N ARG A 41 -0.02 16.15 7.18
CA ARG A 41 -1.05 17.17 7.06
C ARG A 41 -0.49 18.49 7.60
N ASP A 42 -0.75 19.58 6.89
CA ASP A 42 -0.48 20.92 7.40
C ASP A 42 -1.31 21.18 8.67
N PRO A 43 -0.67 21.49 9.81
CA PRO A 43 -1.36 21.79 11.08
C PRO A 43 -2.33 22.98 10.99
N ALA A 44 -2.08 23.94 10.09
CA ALA A 44 -2.94 25.12 9.93
C ALA A 44 -4.24 24.81 9.17
N THR A 45 -4.28 23.71 8.41
CA THR A 45 -5.46 23.35 7.63
C THR A 45 -6.60 22.90 8.55
N ARG A 46 -7.75 23.56 8.47
CA ARG A 46 -9.01 23.15 9.13
C ARG A 46 -9.83 22.26 8.18
N GLY A 47 -10.54 21.26 8.71
CA GLY A 47 -11.41 20.39 7.92
C GLY A 47 -10.70 19.19 7.29
N PHE A 48 -11.08 18.76 6.08
CA PHE A 48 -10.44 17.65 5.38
C PHE A 48 -9.33 18.17 4.44
N ALA A 49 -8.18 17.48 4.43
CA ALA A 49 -7.05 17.79 3.55
C ALA A 49 -6.67 16.54 2.76
N VAL A 50 -6.63 16.64 1.43
CA VAL A 50 -6.17 15.55 0.57
C VAL A 50 -4.67 15.39 0.75
N LEU A 51 -4.24 14.22 1.23
CA LEU A 51 -2.82 13.90 1.36
C LEU A 51 -2.30 13.26 0.06
N PRO A 52 -1.10 13.65 -0.41
CA PRO A 52 -0.45 13.01 -1.54
C PRO A 52 -0.37 11.48 -1.36
N GLN A 53 -0.64 10.73 -2.43
CA GLN A 53 -0.57 9.26 -2.51
C GLN A 53 -1.46 8.45 -1.54
N ARG A 54 -2.21 9.10 -0.64
CA ARG A 54 -3.12 8.42 0.29
C ARG A 54 -4.16 7.56 -0.43
N TRP A 55 -4.70 8.07 -1.54
CA TRP A 55 -5.68 7.33 -2.34
C TRP A 55 -5.11 6.01 -2.87
N THR A 56 -3.79 5.90 -3.10
CA THR A 56 -3.19 4.68 -3.65
C THR A 56 -3.24 3.54 -2.64
N VAL A 57 -2.98 3.85 -1.37
CA VAL A 57 -3.12 2.90 -0.26
C VAL A 57 -4.58 2.52 -0.07
N GLU A 58 -5.47 3.50 0.01
CA GLU A 58 -6.91 3.26 0.18
C GLU A 58 -7.51 2.44 -0.98
N ARG A 59 -7.07 2.71 -2.21
CA ARG A 59 -7.48 1.93 -3.39
C ARG A 59 -7.01 0.48 -3.31
N THR A 60 -5.79 0.26 -2.84
CA THR A 60 -5.23 -1.08 -2.65
C THR A 60 -6.04 -1.85 -1.62
N LEU A 61 -6.36 -1.22 -0.48
CA LEU A 61 -7.25 -1.79 0.53
C LEU A 61 -8.66 -2.06 -0.03
N GLY A 62 -9.19 -1.16 -0.87
CA GLY A 62 -10.47 -1.36 -1.55
C GLY A 62 -10.51 -2.62 -2.42
N TRP A 63 -9.45 -2.93 -3.17
CA TRP A 63 -9.36 -4.18 -3.92
C TRP A 63 -9.29 -5.41 -3.01
N LEU A 64 -8.57 -5.31 -1.89
CA LEU A 64 -8.49 -6.40 -0.92
C LEU A 64 -9.85 -6.68 -0.27
N MET A 65 -10.63 -5.64 0.04
CA MET A 65 -11.96 -5.78 0.65
C MET A 65 -12.97 -6.54 -0.22
N ASN A 66 -12.80 -6.56 -1.55
CA ASN A 66 -13.63 -7.37 -2.44
C ASN A 66 -13.43 -8.89 -2.24
N HIS A 67 -12.35 -9.29 -1.55
CA HIS A 67 -12.07 -10.68 -1.21
C HIS A 67 -12.58 -10.93 0.20
N ARG A 68 -13.66 -11.71 0.34
CA ARG A 68 -14.38 -11.94 1.61
C ARG A 68 -13.47 -12.30 2.80
N ARG A 69 -12.39 -13.07 2.58
CA ARG A 69 -11.42 -13.47 3.61
C ARG A 69 -10.54 -12.33 4.13
N LEU A 70 -10.43 -11.23 3.39
CA LEU A 70 -9.65 -10.04 3.74
C LEU A 70 -10.52 -8.88 4.23
N ALA A 71 -11.85 -8.96 4.07
CA ALA A 71 -12.78 -7.94 4.54
C ALA A 71 -12.83 -7.84 6.08
N ARG A 72 -12.46 -8.90 6.78
CA ARG A 72 -12.33 -8.96 8.23
C ARG A 72 -11.19 -9.90 8.59
N ASP A 73 -10.56 -9.69 9.73
CA ASP A 73 -9.53 -10.58 10.23
C ASP A 73 -10.15 -11.90 10.73
N TYR A 74 -10.24 -12.88 9.83
CA TYR A 74 -10.76 -14.21 10.11
C TYR A 74 -9.65 -15.21 10.45
N GLU A 75 -8.40 -14.91 10.10
CA GLU A 75 -7.33 -15.89 10.11
C GLU A 75 -6.57 -15.84 11.43
N ALA A 76 -6.40 -16.99 12.08
CA ALA A 76 -5.65 -17.08 13.33
C ALA A 76 -4.13 -16.78 13.16
N HIS A 77 -3.62 -16.82 11.94
CA HIS A 77 -2.20 -16.63 11.64
C HIS A 77 -1.98 -15.69 10.47
N ALA A 78 -1.05 -14.74 10.65
CA ALA A 78 -0.75 -13.70 9.67
C ALA A 78 -0.36 -14.24 8.28
N HIS A 79 0.36 -15.37 8.21
CA HIS A 79 0.78 -15.96 6.93
C HIS A 79 -0.41 -16.40 6.05
N ARG A 80 -1.58 -16.70 6.64
CA ARG A 80 -2.79 -17.05 5.88
C ARG A 80 -3.41 -15.81 5.25
N SER A 81 -3.44 -14.69 5.98
CA SER A 81 -3.85 -13.39 5.47
C SER A 81 -2.91 -12.91 4.37
N GLU A 82 -1.59 -13.08 4.56
CA GLU A 82 -0.58 -12.79 3.55
C GLU A 82 -0.82 -13.59 2.26
N ALA A 83 -0.98 -14.91 2.35
CA ALA A 83 -1.29 -15.74 1.18
C ALA A 83 -2.57 -15.27 0.44
N MET A 84 -3.59 -14.84 1.18
CA MET A 84 -4.80 -14.29 0.57
C MET A 84 -4.58 -12.94 -0.10
N ILE A 85 -3.70 -12.09 0.43
CA ILE A 85 -3.30 -10.83 -0.23
C ILE A 85 -2.60 -11.13 -1.56
N HIS A 86 -1.71 -12.14 -1.61
CA HIS A 86 -1.07 -12.56 -2.86
C HIS A 86 -2.10 -13.02 -3.90
N VAL A 87 -3.06 -13.87 -3.51
CA VAL A 87 -4.13 -14.33 -4.41
C VAL A 87 -4.96 -13.16 -4.94
N ALA A 88 -5.32 -12.21 -4.07
CA ALA A 88 -6.08 -11.02 -4.46
C ALA A 88 -5.31 -10.13 -5.47
N MET A 89 -4.00 -9.94 -5.26
CA MET A 89 -3.16 -9.15 -6.14
C MET A 89 -2.90 -9.86 -7.48
N ILE A 90 -2.72 -11.18 -7.49
CA ILE A 90 -2.63 -11.97 -8.74
C ILE A 90 -3.90 -11.78 -9.55
N ASN A 91 -5.08 -11.94 -8.93
CA ASN A 91 -6.35 -11.76 -9.60
C ASN A 91 -6.50 -10.35 -10.22
N LEU A 92 -6.16 -9.30 -9.47
CA LEU A 92 -6.17 -7.92 -9.95
C LEU A 92 -5.23 -7.71 -11.14
N MET A 93 -4.00 -8.23 -11.05
CA MET A 93 -2.99 -8.07 -12.10
C MET A 93 -3.39 -8.83 -13.37
N THR A 94 -3.92 -10.05 -13.26
CA THR A 94 -4.42 -10.81 -14.40
C THR A 94 -5.51 -10.04 -15.14
N ARG A 95 -6.48 -9.47 -14.41
CA ARG A 95 -7.57 -8.66 -15.01
C ARG A 95 -7.05 -7.43 -15.76
N ARG A 96 -6.05 -6.74 -15.21
CA ARG A 96 -5.41 -5.61 -15.90
C ARG A 96 -4.70 -6.02 -17.18
N LEU A 97 -4.05 -7.19 -17.18
CA LEU A 97 -3.36 -7.71 -18.35
C LEU A 97 -4.36 -8.14 -19.43
N THR A 98 -5.53 -8.65 -19.06
CA THR A 98 -6.58 -9.08 -20.01
C THR A 98 -7.57 -7.98 -20.39
N GLY A 99 -7.53 -6.83 -19.72
CA GLY A 99 -8.53 -5.75 -19.90
C GLY A 99 -9.89 -6.06 -19.27
N GLU A 100 -10.00 -7.10 -18.43
CA GLU A 100 -11.21 -7.43 -17.70
C GLU A 100 -11.47 -6.39 -16.60
N SER A 101 -12.74 -6.04 -16.39
CA SER A 101 -13.12 -5.14 -15.29
C SER A 101 -12.80 -5.77 -13.93
N THR A 102 -12.29 -4.96 -13.01
CA THR A 102 -12.13 -5.40 -11.61
C THR A 102 -13.49 -5.29 -10.91
N PRO A 103 -13.96 -6.34 -10.22
CA PRO A 103 -15.21 -6.30 -9.48
C PRO A 103 -15.23 -5.11 -8.54
N THR A 104 -16.34 -4.39 -8.55
CA THR A 104 -16.62 -3.31 -7.60
C THR A 104 -17.77 -3.72 -6.71
N TRP A 105 -17.95 -3.02 -5.58
CA TRP A 105 -19.12 -3.25 -4.72
C TRP A 105 -20.46 -3.09 -5.48
N ARG A 106 -20.45 -2.42 -6.64
CA ARG A 106 -21.62 -2.22 -7.49
C ARG A 106 -21.94 -3.42 -8.42
N GLY A 107 -21.19 -4.53 -8.34
CA GLY A 107 -21.56 -5.78 -9.02
C GLY A 107 -21.28 -5.82 -10.53
N THR A 108 -20.38 -4.96 -11.03
CA THR A 108 -19.86 -5.02 -12.41
C THR A 108 -18.69 -5.98 -12.52
#